data_AF-A0A7C1FVL6-F1
#
_entry.id   AF-A0A7C1FVL6-F1
#
_cell.length_a   1.000
_cell.length_b   1.000
_cell.length_c   1.000
_cell.angle_alpha   90.00
_cell.angle_beta   90.00
_cell.angle_gamma   90.00
#
_symmetry.space_group_name_H-M   'P 1'
#
loop_
_entity.id
_entity.type
_entity.pdbx_description
1 polymer ?
#
loop_
_entity_poly.entity_id
_entity_poly.type
_entity_poly.pdbx_seq_one_letter_code
_entity_poly.pdbx_strand_id
1 'polypeptide(L)'
;MPARTTDDQQVDSTLARSSPLARLVQAPRAALVWMKSNRLAALVLALASLASVGGLVIVTLRIAAGRQPEVQVTLQQCLEALDEGRYEEAVSLAETLRQQSQAEQQSGGALYVLGAAMARQAGEALLKERENKYLLAANYLEQARREGFPPDRQAEGLYLLGKSLYYSGQLAAGRPVLREALEFDAPWRTELHGLLAAAYAHGTDADAARALEHNSGYLSDERLSAEARHRGLLQRAQILLRLGRLSDCRTALERIPEQSSSYADALVLRGQLLLEEARRLKTKKDPSTQDQQAAQAKFSEALQTLRSAEAHDTLSAQATRKAMYVTGLCLLEMGDTEAATNQFIRTHALYSGTPEGLAADLEQAELLRLAGDHL
;
A
#
# COMPACT_ATOMS: atom_id res chain seq x y z
N MET A 1 -19.93 -20.68 55.25
CA MET A 1 -21.11 -21.51 55.63
C MET A 1 -22.04 -21.59 54.42
N PRO A 2 -22.69 -22.73 54.12
CA PRO A 2 -22.28 -24.16 54.15
C PRO A 2 -22.39 -24.77 52.71
N ALA A 3 -22.19 -26.04 52.34
CA ALA A 3 -22.27 -27.37 52.98
C ALA A 3 -21.35 -28.36 52.20
N ARG A 4 -20.52 -29.21 52.86
CA ARG A 4 -20.69 -30.66 53.18
C ARG A 4 -21.06 -31.52 51.95
N THR A 5 -20.33 -32.58 51.62
CA THR A 5 -20.22 -33.91 52.30
C THR A 5 -18.94 -34.66 51.85
N THR A 6 -18.08 -35.22 52.73
CA THR A 6 -18.02 -36.64 53.21
C THR A 6 -18.11 -37.68 52.08
N ASP A 7 -17.34 -38.77 51.99
CA ASP A 7 -16.55 -39.52 52.98
C ASP A 7 -15.64 -40.56 52.28
N ASP A 8 -14.63 -41.02 53.02
CA ASP A 8 -13.99 -42.36 53.04
C ASP A 8 -13.99 -43.30 51.81
N GLN A 9 -12.79 -43.76 51.44
CA GLN A 9 -12.37 -45.13 51.79
C GLN A 9 -10.88 -45.42 51.49
N GLN A 10 -10.24 -45.94 52.52
CA GLN A 10 -8.86 -46.42 52.58
C GLN A 10 -8.86 -47.95 52.43
N VAL A 11 -8.08 -48.52 51.51
CA VAL A 11 -7.64 -49.94 51.59
C VAL A 11 -6.24 -50.09 50.99
N ASP A 12 -5.33 -50.61 51.81
CA ASP A 12 -3.98 -51.06 51.51
C ASP A 12 -3.88 -52.05 50.35
N SER A 13 -2.79 -51.99 49.57
CA SER A 13 -2.06 -53.21 49.17
C SER A 13 -0.68 -52.91 48.59
N THR A 14 0.33 -53.23 49.39
CA THR A 14 1.70 -53.50 48.98
C THR A 14 1.77 -54.68 48.01
N LEU A 15 2.25 -54.47 46.78
CA LEU A 15 2.71 -55.57 45.91
C LEU A 15 4.02 -55.22 45.20
N ALA A 16 4.94 -56.17 45.32
CA ALA A 16 6.33 -56.12 44.92
C ALA A 16 6.53 -55.95 43.41
N ARG A 17 7.47 -55.07 43.05
CA ARG A 17 8.01 -54.90 41.71
C ARG A 17 8.71 -56.19 41.26
N SER A 18 8.21 -56.83 40.21
CA SER A 18 9.00 -57.76 39.40
C SER A 18 9.27 -57.11 38.03
N SER A 19 10.56 -57.05 37.67
CA SER A 19 11.04 -56.34 36.48
C SER A 19 10.70 -57.09 35.19
N PRO A 20 10.05 -56.45 34.18
CA PRO A 20 9.66 -57.09 32.92
C PRO A 20 10.85 -57.44 32.00
N LEU A 21 12.06 -56.95 32.29
CA LEU A 21 13.25 -57.18 31.46
C LEU A 21 13.87 -58.58 31.62
N ALA A 22 13.55 -59.33 32.68
CA ALA A 22 14.07 -60.69 32.88
C ALA A 22 13.39 -61.75 31.99
N ARG A 23 12.23 -61.46 31.38
CA ARG A 23 11.50 -62.43 30.54
C ARG A 23 11.90 -62.42 29.06
N LEU A 24 12.58 -61.39 28.57
CA LEU A 24 12.93 -61.27 27.15
C LEU A 24 14.15 -62.10 26.72
N VAL A 25 14.95 -62.62 27.67
CA VAL A 25 16.20 -63.34 27.34
C VAL A 25 16.03 -64.87 27.38
N GLN A 26 14.96 -65.42 27.97
CA GLN A 26 14.76 -66.88 28.07
C GLN A 26 13.85 -67.49 26.98
N ALA A 27 13.08 -66.68 26.25
CA ALA A 27 12.17 -67.15 25.21
C ALA A 27 12.83 -67.84 23.98
N PRO A 28 14.00 -67.41 23.45
CA PRO A 28 14.49 -67.98 22.19
C PRO A 28 15.06 -69.40 22.32
N ARG A 29 15.50 -69.81 23.52
CA ARG A 29 16.10 -71.15 23.73
C ARG A 29 15.05 -72.27 23.78
N ALA A 30 13.86 -72.01 24.34
CA ALA A 30 12.77 -72.98 24.36
C ALA A 30 12.16 -73.21 22.96
N ALA A 31 12.07 -72.15 22.14
CA ALA A 31 11.59 -72.24 20.76
C ALA A 31 12.53 -73.07 19.85
N LEU A 32 13.85 -73.00 20.07
CA LEU A 32 14.85 -73.76 19.30
C LEU A 32 14.81 -75.27 19.59
N VAL A 33 14.52 -75.67 20.84
CA VAL A 33 14.38 -77.09 21.20
C VAL A 33 13.09 -77.68 20.64
N TRP A 34 11.98 -76.93 20.69
CA TRP A 34 10.69 -77.34 20.11
C TRP A 34 10.72 -77.45 18.57
N MET A 35 11.44 -76.56 17.87
CA MET A 35 11.60 -76.63 16.41
C MET A 35 12.32 -77.89 15.92
N LYS A 36 13.23 -78.48 16.71
CA LYS A 36 13.89 -79.74 16.34
C LYS A 36 12.96 -80.95 16.36
N SER A 37 11.89 -80.89 17.16
CA SER A 37 10.89 -81.97 17.29
C SER A 37 9.73 -81.90 16.29
N ASN A 38 9.47 -80.75 15.64
CA ASN A 38 8.35 -80.58 14.72
C ASN A 38 8.77 -79.90 13.40
N ARG A 39 9.22 -80.71 12.43
CA ARG A 39 9.67 -80.22 11.10
C ARG A 39 8.61 -79.41 10.36
N LEU A 40 7.33 -79.73 10.55
CA LEU A 40 6.19 -79.04 9.93
C LEU A 40 5.99 -77.63 10.52
N ALA A 41 6.14 -77.48 11.85
CA ALA A 41 6.01 -76.18 12.51
C ALA A 41 7.16 -75.23 12.17
N ALA A 42 8.39 -75.75 12.02
CA ALA A 42 9.52 -74.97 11.56
C ALA A 42 9.31 -74.42 10.13
N LEU A 43 8.68 -75.21 9.26
CA LEU A 43 8.36 -74.82 7.89
C LEU A 43 7.28 -73.73 7.85
N VAL A 44 6.25 -73.84 8.69
CA VAL A 44 5.20 -72.80 8.84
C VAL A 44 5.78 -71.49 9.37
N LEU A 45 6.68 -71.54 10.36
CA LEU A 45 7.36 -70.35 10.89
C LEU A 45 8.33 -69.72 9.88
N ALA A 46 9.04 -70.52 9.10
CA ALA A 46 9.90 -70.04 8.02
C ALA A 46 9.08 -69.35 6.91
N LEU A 47 7.93 -69.92 6.53
CA LEU A 47 7.01 -69.29 5.56
C LEU A 47 6.38 -68.01 6.12
N ALA A 48 5.97 -67.99 7.38
CA ALA A 48 5.39 -66.81 8.02
C ALA A 48 6.39 -65.66 8.16
N SER A 49 7.65 -65.98 8.46
CA SER A 49 8.73 -64.99 8.50
C SER A 49 9.11 -64.48 7.11
N LEU A 50 9.16 -65.35 6.08
CA LEU A 50 9.34 -64.92 4.69
C LEU A 50 8.20 -63.99 4.22
N ALA A 51 6.95 -64.31 4.56
CA ALA A 51 5.79 -63.49 4.22
C ALA A 51 5.82 -62.13 4.93
N SER A 52 6.32 -62.08 6.17
CA SER A 52 6.46 -60.85 6.95
C SER A 52 7.58 -59.96 6.42
N VAL A 53 8.73 -60.53 6.05
CA VAL A 53 9.84 -59.79 5.41
C VAL A 53 9.43 -59.32 4.01
N GLY A 54 8.78 -60.19 3.22
CA GLY A 54 8.23 -59.83 1.91
C GLY A 54 7.20 -58.70 2.00
N GLY A 55 6.31 -58.74 2.99
CA GLY A 55 5.36 -57.67 3.28
C GLY A 55 6.04 -56.35 3.64
N LEU A 56 7.09 -56.39 4.47
CA LEU A 56 7.86 -55.19 4.85
C LEU A 56 8.62 -54.58 3.65
N VAL A 57 9.18 -55.43 2.78
CA VAL A 57 9.85 -54.99 1.54
C VAL A 57 8.82 -54.37 0.56
N ILE A 58 7.63 -54.95 0.43
CA ILE A 58 6.56 -54.39 -0.42
C ILE A 58 6.06 -53.05 0.15
N VAL A 59 5.90 -52.92 1.46
CA VAL A 59 5.48 -51.66 2.11
C VAL A 59 6.54 -50.58 1.95
N THR A 60 7.82 -50.89 2.17
CA THR A 60 8.92 -49.93 1.97
C THR A 60 9.11 -49.54 0.51
N LEU A 61 8.97 -50.48 -0.43
CA LEU A 61 8.93 -50.18 -1.87
C LEU A 61 7.71 -49.34 -2.26
N ARG A 62 6.53 -49.55 -1.66
CA ARG A 62 5.36 -48.69 -1.89
C ARG A 62 5.53 -47.29 -1.32
N ILE A 63 6.20 -47.13 -0.19
CA ILE A 63 6.50 -45.82 0.39
C ILE A 63 7.56 -45.09 -0.43
N ALA A 64 8.58 -45.82 -0.93
CA ALA A 64 9.60 -45.28 -1.82
C ALA A 64 9.04 -44.92 -3.21
N ALA A 65 8.17 -45.77 -3.77
CA ALA A 65 7.51 -45.55 -5.07
C ALA A 65 6.29 -44.61 -4.97
N GLY A 66 5.79 -44.35 -3.76
CA GLY A 66 4.71 -43.40 -3.47
C GLY A 66 5.19 -41.97 -3.23
N ARG A 67 6.50 -41.70 -3.34
CA ARG A 67 7.00 -40.33 -3.51
C ARG A 67 6.50 -39.84 -4.85
N GLN A 68 5.39 -39.10 -4.83
CA GLN A 68 4.95 -38.35 -5.99
C GLN A 68 6.15 -37.54 -6.51
N PRO A 69 6.40 -37.51 -7.82
CA PRO A 69 7.45 -36.66 -8.36
C PRO A 69 7.23 -35.26 -7.81
N GLU A 70 8.23 -34.69 -7.13
CA GLU A 70 8.17 -33.31 -6.66
C GLU A 70 7.80 -32.46 -7.88
N VAL A 71 6.61 -31.88 -7.85
CA VAL A 71 6.14 -31.02 -8.94
C VAL A 71 7.07 -29.81 -8.93
N GLN A 72 8.04 -29.80 -9.85
CA GLN A 72 8.92 -28.67 -10.04
C GLN A 72 8.06 -27.53 -10.58
N VAL A 73 7.94 -26.47 -9.79
CA VAL A 73 7.25 -25.28 -10.23
C VAL A 73 8.19 -24.57 -11.18
N THR A 74 7.66 -24.13 -12.32
CA THR A 74 8.43 -23.40 -13.33
C THR A 74 8.04 -21.92 -13.31
N LEU A 75 8.97 -21.05 -13.70
CA LEU A 75 8.67 -19.62 -13.86
C LEU A 75 7.51 -19.38 -14.83
N GLN A 76 7.38 -20.20 -15.88
CA GLN A 76 6.29 -20.09 -16.84
C GLN A 76 4.92 -20.30 -16.18
N GLN A 77 4.77 -21.28 -15.28
CA GLN A 77 3.53 -21.49 -14.54
C GLN A 77 3.19 -20.30 -13.63
N CYS A 78 4.21 -19.71 -12.98
CA CYS A 78 4.02 -18.51 -12.16
C CYS A 78 3.51 -17.32 -12.99
N LEU A 79 4.10 -17.10 -14.17
CA LEU A 79 3.73 -16.02 -15.08
C LEU A 79 2.34 -16.23 -15.70
N GLU A 80 2.00 -17.46 -16.07
CA GLU A 80 0.69 -17.81 -16.61
C GLU A 80 -0.42 -17.55 -15.57
N ALA A 81 -0.23 -17.99 -14.32
CA ALA A 81 -1.15 -17.68 -13.23
C ALA A 81 -1.29 -16.16 -13.00
N LEU A 82 -0.18 -15.41 -13.09
CA LEU A 82 -0.19 -13.95 -12.97
C LEU A 82 -0.99 -13.29 -14.10
N ASP A 83 -0.76 -13.68 -15.35
CA ASP A 83 -1.41 -13.13 -16.54
C ASP A 83 -2.91 -13.45 -16.59
N GLU A 84 -3.30 -14.62 -16.07
CA GLU A 84 -4.70 -15.01 -15.90
C GLU A 84 -5.41 -14.31 -14.72
N GLY A 85 -4.70 -13.48 -13.95
CA GLY A 85 -5.28 -12.78 -12.80
C GLY A 85 -5.43 -13.64 -11.54
N ARG A 86 -4.89 -14.87 -11.52
CA ARG A 86 -4.90 -15.78 -10.36
C ARG A 86 -3.79 -15.41 -9.38
N TYR A 87 -3.86 -14.19 -8.81
CA TYR A 87 -2.76 -13.60 -8.04
C TYR A 87 -2.34 -14.41 -6.80
N GLU A 88 -3.28 -15.00 -6.07
CA GLU A 88 -2.97 -15.82 -4.89
C GLU A 88 -2.20 -17.09 -5.27
N GLU A 89 -2.61 -17.74 -6.36
CA GLU A 89 -1.91 -18.90 -6.91
C GLU A 89 -0.52 -18.50 -7.42
N ALA A 90 -0.42 -17.40 -8.16
CA ALA A 90 0.85 -16.89 -8.66
C ALA A 90 1.85 -16.62 -7.52
N VAL A 91 1.37 -16.09 -6.39
CA VAL A 91 2.19 -15.90 -5.18
C VAL A 91 2.66 -17.23 -4.60
N SER A 92 1.75 -18.19 -4.39
CA SER A 92 2.10 -19.53 -3.86
C SER A 92 3.11 -20.27 -4.74
N LEU A 93 2.91 -20.25 -6.06
CA LEU A 93 3.83 -20.83 -7.03
C LEU A 93 5.19 -20.13 -6.99
N ALA A 94 5.22 -18.79 -6.95
CA ALA A 94 6.47 -18.03 -6.91
C ALA A 94 7.24 -18.23 -5.60
N GLU A 95 6.57 -18.38 -4.46
CA GLU A 95 7.22 -18.72 -3.18
C GLU A 95 7.85 -20.11 -3.23
N THR A 96 7.13 -21.10 -3.79
CA THR A 96 7.63 -22.46 -3.99
C THR A 96 8.84 -22.47 -4.93
N LEU A 97 8.74 -21.77 -6.07
CA LEU A 97 9.84 -21.60 -7.02
C LEU A 97 11.05 -20.95 -6.36
N ARG A 98 10.86 -19.93 -5.52
CA ARG A 98 11.96 -19.25 -4.82
C ARG A 98 12.65 -20.18 -3.82
N GLN A 99 11.90 -21.05 -3.12
CA GLN A 99 12.48 -22.06 -2.23
C GLN A 99 13.28 -23.12 -3.00
N GLN A 100 12.79 -23.54 -4.18
CA GLN A 100 13.49 -24.47 -5.07
C GLN A 100 14.77 -23.84 -5.67
N SER A 101 14.69 -22.57 -6.06
CA SER A 101 15.75 -21.83 -6.78
C SER A 101 16.84 -21.24 -5.88
N GLN A 102 16.71 -21.31 -4.54
CA GLN A 102 17.75 -20.85 -3.62
C GLN A 102 19.11 -21.55 -3.84
N ALA A 103 19.14 -22.66 -4.58
CA ALA A 103 20.35 -23.35 -4.99
C ALA A 103 20.99 -22.83 -6.30
N GLU A 104 20.26 -22.08 -7.14
CA GLU A 104 20.66 -21.79 -8.55
C GLU A 104 20.74 -20.29 -8.91
N GLN A 105 20.63 -19.36 -7.96
CA GLN A 105 20.86 -17.90 -8.12
C GLN A 105 19.96 -17.17 -9.16
N GLN A 106 18.93 -17.80 -9.73
CA GLN A 106 17.98 -17.18 -10.67
C GLN A 106 16.62 -16.84 -10.02
N SER A 107 16.61 -16.04 -8.94
CA SER A 107 15.38 -15.68 -8.22
C SER A 107 14.63 -14.46 -8.75
N GLY A 108 15.20 -13.71 -9.71
CA GLY A 108 14.61 -12.47 -10.24
C GLY A 108 13.20 -12.65 -10.84
N GLY A 109 12.95 -13.75 -11.55
CA GLY A 109 11.63 -14.06 -12.11
C GLY A 109 10.56 -14.34 -11.06
N ALA A 110 10.89 -15.12 -10.03
CA ALA A 110 9.96 -15.40 -8.93
C ALA A 110 9.64 -14.12 -8.13
N LEU A 111 10.65 -13.28 -7.86
CA LEU A 111 10.48 -11.99 -7.21
C LEU A 111 9.63 -11.02 -8.05
N TYR A 112 9.80 -11.03 -9.37
CA TYR A 112 8.96 -10.27 -10.28
C TYR A 112 7.49 -10.66 -10.12
N VAL A 113 7.18 -11.97 -10.13
CA VAL A 113 5.80 -12.46 -10.00
C VAL A 113 5.19 -12.05 -8.65
N LEU A 114 5.93 -12.22 -7.54
CA LEU A 114 5.48 -11.78 -6.22
C LEU A 114 5.16 -10.28 -6.19
N GLY A 115 6.08 -9.47 -6.70
CA GLY A 115 5.94 -8.02 -6.75
C GLY A 115 4.78 -7.56 -7.63
N ALA A 116 4.63 -8.15 -8.82
CA ALA A 116 3.57 -7.83 -9.76
C ALA A 116 2.19 -8.23 -9.24
N ALA A 117 2.05 -9.44 -8.67
CA ALA A 117 0.81 -9.90 -8.04
C ALA A 117 0.40 -8.96 -6.90
N MET A 118 1.33 -8.59 -6.02
CA MET A 118 1.09 -7.66 -4.91
C MET A 118 0.69 -6.27 -5.40
N ALA A 119 1.32 -5.74 -6.46
CA ALA A 119 0.96 -4.45 -7.04
C ALA A 119 -0.45 -4.45 -7.65
N ARG A 120 -0.85 -5.56 -8.30
CA ARG A 120 -2.20 -5.72 -8.88
C ARG A 120 -3.26 -5.85 -7.78
N GLN A 121 -3.02 -6.71 -6.78
CA GLN A 121 -3.87 -6.83 -5.60
C GLN A 121 -4.00 -5.52 -4.81
N ALA A 122 -2.94 -4.69 -4.74
CA ALA A 122 -2.99 -3.36 -4.13
C ALA A 122 -3.92 -2.41 -4.89
N GLY A 123 -4.06 -2.56 -6.21
CA GLY A 123 -4.99 -1.78 -7.02
C GLY A 123 -6.46 -2.03 -6.67
N GLU A 124 -6.77 -3.23 -6.18
CA GLU A 124 -8.12 -3.68 -5.83
C GLU A 124 -8.42 -3.57 -4.32
N ALA A 125 -7.39 -3.38 -3.50
CA ALA A 125 -7.51 -3.35 -2.04
C ALA A 125 -8.18 -2.08 -1.50
N LEU A 126 -8.78 -2.21 -0.31
CA LEU A 126 -9.26 -1.08 0.47
C LEU A 126 -8.11 -0.13 0.84
N LEU A 127 -8.44 1.17 0.98
CA LEU A 127 -7.45 2.25 1.17
C LEU A 127 -6.41 1.97 2.27
N LYS A 128 -6.81 1.37 3.40
CA LYS A 128 -5.91 1.10 4.54
C LYS A 128 -4.87 0.02 4.25
N GLU A 129 -5.19 -0.98 3.43
CA GLU A 129 -4.25 -2.07 3.09
C GLU A 129 -3.41 -1.74 1.85
N ARG A 130 -3.89 -0.81 1.03
CA ARG A 130 -3.33 -0.46 -0.26
C ARG A 130 -1.89 0.01 -0.18
N GLU A 131 -1.57 0.90 0.76
CA GLU A 131 -0.21 1.42 0.96
C GLU A 131 0.77 0.31 1.35
N ASN A 132 0.40 -0.55 2.31
CA ASN A 132 1.23 -1.67 2.75
C ASN A 132 1.49 -2.69 1.63
N LYS A 133 0.47 -3.00 0.81
CA LYS A 133 0.63 -3.90 -0.34
C LYS A 133 1.54 -3.30 -1.40
N TYR A 134 1.43 -2.00 -1.69
CA TYR A 134 2.37 -1.33 -2.59
C TYR A 134 3.80 -1.26 -2.02
N LEU A 135 3.97 -1.10 -0.71
CA LEU A 135 5.30 -1.15 -0.08
C LEU A 135 5.93 -2.54 -0.25
N LEU A 136 5.17 -3.60 -0.02
CA LEU A 136 5.65 -4.98 -0.23
C LEU A 136 5.96 -5.25 -1.71
N ALA A 137 5.10 -4.79 -2.63
CA ALA A 137 5.32 -4.88 -4.06
C ALA A 137 6.61 -4.17 -4.49
N ALA A 138 6.84 -2.95 -3.99
CA ALA A 138 8.06 -2.19 -4.28
C ALA A 138 9.31 -2.96 -3.84
N ASN A 139 9.31 -3.54 -2.63
CA ASN A 139 10.45 -4.32 -2.13
C ASN A 139 10.77 -5.52 -3.03
N TYR A 140 9.76 -6.31 -3.42
CA TYR A 140 9.97 -7.45 -4.32
C TYR A 140 10.42 -7.03 -5.70
N LEU A 141 9.82 -5.98 -6.28
CA LEU A 141 10.18 -5.50 -7.61
C LEU A 141 11.57 -4.83 -7.65
N GLU A 142 12.00 -4.17 -6.58
CA GLU A 142 13.38 -3.67 -6.46
C GLU A 142 14.38 -4.82 -6.45
N GLN A 143 14.11 -5.87 -5.68
CA GLN A 143 15.00 -7.03 -5.65
C GLN A 143 15.00 -7.76 -7.00
N ALA A 144 13.83 -7.97 -7.60
CA ALA A 144 13.70 -8.52 -8.94
C ALA A 144 14.48 -7.70 -9.98
N ARG A 145 14.44 -6.36 -9.90
CA ARG A 145 15.21 -5.48 -10.76
C ARG A 145 16.72 -5.69 -10.61
N ARG A 146 17.22 -5.85 -9.38
CA ARG A 146 18.66 -6.09 -9.10
C ARG A 146 19.12 -7.44 -9.62
N GLU A 147 18.25 -8.44 -9.55
CA GLU A 147 18.52 -9.81 -10.02
C GLU A 147 18.21 -10.01 -11.51
N GLY A 148 17.58 -9.01 -12.15
CA GLY A 148 17.14 -9.04 -13.54
C GLY A 148 15.66 -9.40 -13.66
N PHE A 149 14.88 -8.50 -14.25
CA PHE A 149 13.51 -8.82 -14.66
C PHE A 149 13.52 -9.86 -15.79
N PRO A 150 12.42 -10.64 -15.95
CA PRO A 150 12.22 -11.42 -17.15
C PRO A 150 12.35 -10.53 -18.40
N PRO A 151 13.04 -10.98 -19.48
CA PRO A 151 13.37 -10.11 -20.62
C PRO A 151 12.16 -9.45 -21.30
N ASP A 152 11.03 -10.14 -21.35
CA ASP A 152 9.75 -9.67 -21.92
C ASP A 152 8.95 -8.79 -20.95
N ARG A 153 9.37 -8.69 -19.69
CA ARG A 153 8.67 -7.98 -18.61
C ARG A 153 9.42 -6.78 -18.05
N GLN A 154 10.55 -6.40 -18.63
CA GLN A 154 11.34 -5.28 -18.12
C GLN A 154 10.53 -3.96 -18.06
N ALA A 155 9.79 -3.63 -19.13
CA ALA A 155 8.96 -2.43 -19.18
C ALA A 155 7.84 -2.44 -18.13
N GLU A 156 7.13 -3.58 -18.01
CA GLU A 156 6.07 -3.77 -17.03
C GLU A 156 6.62 -3.72 -15.60
N GLY A 157 7.75 -4.37 -15.34
CA GLY A 157 8.41 -4.40 -14.03
C GLY A 157 8.83 -3.01 -13.56
N LEU A 158 9.40 -2.18 -14.45
CA LEU A 158 9.73 -0.79 -14.15
C LEU A 158 8.47 0.05 -13.87
N TYR A 159 7.42 -0.12 -14.69
CA TYR A 159 6.15 0.56 -14.47
C TYR A 159 5.53 0.20 -13.11
N LEU A 160 5.42 -1.09 -12.79
CA LEU A 160 4.85 -1.59 -11.54
C LEU A 160 5.70 -1.16 -10.33
N LEU A 161 7.03 -1.17 -10.47
CA LEU A 161 7.93 -0.71 -9.41
C LEU A 161 7.72 0.79 -9.15
N GLY A 162 7.79 1.61 -10.20
CA GLY A 162 7.60 3.05 -10.08
C GLY A 162 6.23 3.44 -9.50
N LYS A 163 5.17 2.74 -9.93
CA LYS A 163 3.82 2.89 -9.38
C LYS A 163 3.73 2.49 -7.91
N SER A 164 4.37 1.38 -7.54
CA SER A 164 4.39 0.90 -6.15
C SER A 164 5.16 1.83 -5.22
N LEU A 165 6.30 2.37 -5.67
CA LEU A 165 7.06 3.39 -4.95
C LEU A 165 6.23 4.67 -4.76
N TYR A 166 5.51 5.12 -5.80
CA TYR A 166 4.64 6.28 -5.69
C TYR A 166 3.53 6.09 -4.64
N TYR A 167 2.76 5.01 -4.73
CA TYR A 167 1.62 4.79 -3.84
C TYR A 167 2.02 4.36 -2.41
N SER A 168 3.26 3.92 -2.20
CA SER A 168 3.83 3.70 -0.86
C SER A 168 4.51 4.95 -0.27
N GLY A 169 4.35 6.13 -0.91
CA GLY A 169 4.90 7.40 -0.42
C GLY A 169 6.39 7.63 -0.70
N GLN A 170 7.07 6.69 -1.36
CA GLN A 170 8.50 6.75 -1.69
C GLN A 170 8.75 7.57 -2.97
N LEU A 171 8.26 8.82 -3.00
CA LEU A 171 8.19 9.66 -4.19
C LEU A 171 9.57 9.90 -4.84
N ALA A 172 10.59 10.20 -4.04
CA ALA A 172 11.94 10.48 -4.54
C ALA A 172 12.56 9.27 -5.25
N ALA A 173 12.39 8.07 -4.68
CA ALA A 173 12.87 6.81 -5.26
C ALA A 173 12.07 6.42 -6.51
N GLY A 174 10.75 6.68 -6.53
CA GLY A 174 9.88 6.33 -7.66
C GLY A 174 10.16 7.13 -8.94
N ARG A 175 10.54 8.41 -8.82
CA ARG A 175 10.77 9.30 -9.98
C ARG A 175 11.75 8.75 -11.03
N PRO A 176 12.98 8.34 -10.70
CA PRO A 176 13.91 7.79 -11.70
C PRO A 176 13.37 6.52 -12.35
N VAL A 177 12.71 5.63 -11.58
CA VAL A 177 12.14 4.38 -12.10
C VAL A 177 11.00 4.65 -13.07
N LEU A 178 10.08 5.56 -12.73
CA LEU A 178 8.97 5.96 -13.60
C LEU A 178 9.47 6.61 -14.90
N ARG A 179 10.56 7.38 -14.82
CA ARG A 179 11.20 7.99 -16.00
C ARG A 179 11.78 6.94 -16.94
N GLU A 180 12.47 5.95 -16.40
CA GLU A 180 13.02 4.83 -17.16
C GLU A 180 11.91 3.99 -17.79
N ALA A 181 10.80 3.75 -17.06
CA ALA A 181 9.63 3.10 -17.62
C ALA A 181 9.02 3.86 -18.82
N LEU A 182 9.17 5.18 -18.87
CA LEU A 182 8.67 6.05 -19.94
C LEU A 182 9.52 5.99 -21.22
N GLU A 183 10.71 5.39 -21.16
CA GLU A 183 11.58 5.15 -22.33
C GLU A 183 11.03 4.02 -23.22
N PHE A 184 10.15 3.17 -22.67
CA PHE A 184 9.45 2.12 -23.40
C PHE A 184 8.17 2.66 -24.04
N ASP A 185 7.88 2.22 -25.27
CA ASP A 185 6.58 2.46 -25.91
C ASP A 185 5.56 1.45 -25.36
N ALA A 186 4.74 1.90 -24.42
CA ALA A 186 3.87 1.05 -23.63
C ALA A 186 2.49 1.69 -23.39
N PRO A 187 1.42 0.89 -23.21
CA PRO A 187 0.06 1.40 -23.09
C PRO A 187 -0.17 2.29 -21.85
N TRP A 188 0.67 2.15 -20.82
CA TRP A 188 0.62 2.95 -19.57
C TRP A 188 1.38 4.29 -19.65
N ARG A 189 1.86 4.71 -20.84
CA ARG A 189 2.58 5.99 -21.01
C ARG A 189 1.85 7.19 -20.42
N THR A 190 0.53 7.29 -20.64
CA THR A 190 -0.29 8.38 -20.09
C THR A 190 -0.32 8.32 -18.56
N GLU A 191 -0.51 7.15 -17.97
CA GLU A 191 -0.50 6.99 -16.51
C GLU A 191 0.87 7.34 -15.92
N LEU A 192 1.97 6.94 -16.57
CA LEU A 192 3.33 7.31 -16.15
C LEU A 192 3.52 8.83 -16.08
N HIS A 193 3.02 9.57 -17.07
CA HIS A 193 3.01 11.03 -17.03
C HIS A 193 2.21 11.58 -15.84
N GLY A 194 1.03 11.01 -15.55
CA GLY A 194 0.23 11.39 -14.39
C GLY A 194 0.93 11.14 -13.05
N LEU A 195 1.57 9.96 -12.90
CA LEU A 195 2.32 9.58 -11.71
C LEU A 195 3.56 10.45 -11.52
N LEU A 196 4.32 10.72 -12.58
CA LEU A 196 5.48 11.62 -12.53
C LEU A 196 5.08 13.05 -12.18
N ALA A 197 3.99 13.56 -12.76
CA ALA A 197 3.46 14.87 -12.41
C ALA A 197 3.16 14.98 -10.91
N ALA A 198 2.50 13.96 -10.34
CA ALA A 198 2.19 13.92 -8.92
C ALA A 198 3.47 13.78 -8.07
N ALA A 199 4.36 12.87 -8.44
CA ALA A 199 5.60 12.62 -7.71
C ALA A 199 6.51 13.84 -7.66
N TYR A 200 6.60 14.64 -8.74
CA TYR A 200 7.37 15.88 -8.76
C TYR A 200 6.64 17.04 -8.06
N ALA A 201 5.31 17.04 -8.01
CA ALA A 201 4.57 18.10 -7.33
C ALA A 201 4.75 18.05 -5.80
N HIS A 202 5.02 16.88 -5.21
CA HIS A 202 5.05 16.68 -3.76
C HIS A 202 6.41 16.16 -3.27
N GLY A 203 6.64 16.22 -1.94
CA GLY A 203 7.88 15.80 -1.27
C GLY A 203 8.85 16.97 -1.00
N THR A 204 9.94 16.68 -0.28
CA THR A 204 10.98 17.65 0.06
C THR A 204 11.70 18.20 -1.17
N ASP A 205 11.87 17.37 -2.18
CA ASP A 205 12.53 17.72 -3.44
C ASP A 205 11.51 18.03 -4.54
N ALA A 206 10.42 18.71 -4.21
CA ALA A 206 9.38 19.05 -5.19
C ALA A 206 9.96 19.92 -6.33
N ASP A 207 9.61 19.58 -7.57
CA ASP A 207 9.98 20.32 -8.78
C ASP A 207 8.71 20.61 -9.58
N ALA A 208 8.11 21.77 -9.31
CA ALA A 208 6.85 22.15 -9.92
C ALA A 208 6.96 22.37 -11.45
N ALA A 209 8.14 22.71 -11.97
CA ALA A 209 8.35 22.88 -13.40
C ALA A 209 8.30 21.52 -14.13
N ARG A 210 9.01 20.51 -13.62
CA ARG A 210 8.93 19.14 -14.16
C ARG A 210 7.54 18.53 -13.95
N ALA A 211 6.90 18.81 -12.82
CA ALA A 211 5.53 18.38 -12.58
C ALA A 211 4.58 18.90 -13.68
N LEU A 212 4.73 20.17 -14.07
CA LEU A 212 3.94 20.79 -15.13
C LEU A 212 4.21 20.18 -16.51
N GLU A 213 5.48 19.87 -16.81
CA GLU A 213 5.85 19.17 -18.05
C GLU A 213 5.15 17.82 -18.17
N HIS A 214 5.27 16.98 -17.14
CA HIS A 214 4.62 15.66 -17.14
C HIS A 214 3.09 15.76 -17.14
N ASN A 215 2.51 16.72 -16.39
CA ASN A 215 1.07 16.98 -16.42
C ASN A 215 0.59 17.41 -17.82
N SER A 216 1.43 18.13 -18.57
CA SER A 216 1.14 18.47 -19.97
C SER A 216 1.09 17.24 -20.86
N GLY A 217 2.05 16.32 -20.70
CA GLY A 217 2.03 15.02 -21.37
C GLY A 217 0.81 14.15 -21.00
N TYR A 218 0.38 14.20 -19.74
CA TYR A 218 -0.85 13.53 -19.32
C TYR A 218 -2.08 14.12 -20.02
N LEU A 219 -2.24 15.45 -19.98
CA LEU A 219 -3.41 16.13 -20.54
C LEU A 219 -3.43 16.16 -22.08
N SER A 220 -2.33 15.87 -22.76
CA SER A 220 -2.29 15.74 -24.21
C SER A 220 -2.94 14.46 -24.74
N ASP A 221 -3.16 13.43 -23.90
CA ASP A 221 -3.89 12.25 -24.35
C ASP A 221 -5.38 12.56 -24.50
N GLU A 222 -5.87 12.57 -25.74
CA GLU A 222 -7.27 12.86 -26.07
C GLU A 222 -8.23 11.78 -25.58
N ARG A 223 -7.75 10.56 -25.31
CA ARG A 223 -8.54 9.41 -24.88
C ARG A 223 -8.87 9.43 -23.38
N LEU A 224 -8.37 10.41 -22.63
CA LEU A 224 -8.73 10.58 -21.22
C LEU A 224 -10.24 10.74 -21.07
N SER A 225 -10.82 10.02 -20.11
CA SER A 225 -12.20 10.27 -19.69
C SER A 225 -12.34 11.70 -19.17
N ALA A 226 -13.56 12.24 -19.22
CA ALA A 226 -13.84 13.59 -18.72
C ALA A 226 -13.37 13.75 -17.26
N GLU A 227 -13.64 12.77 -16.41
CA GLU A 227 -13.21 12.78 -15.02
C GLU A 227 -11.68 12.74 -14.86
N ALA A 228 -10.98 11.90 -15.63
CA ALA A 228 -9.52 11.86 -15.61
C ALA A 228 -8.92 13.20 -16.06
N ARG A 229 -9.50 13.82 -17.10
CA ARG A 229 -9.10 15.14 -17.58
C ARG A 229 -9.33 16.23 -16.53
N HIS A 230 -10.47 16.24 -15.84
CA HIS A 230 -10.76 17.21 -14.78
C HIS A 230 -9.79 17.06 -13.59
N ARG A 231 -9.49 15.83 -13.16
CA ARG A 231 -8.45 15.59 -12.14
C ARG A 231 -7.07 16.08 -12.59
N GLY A 232 -6.70 15.85 -13.85
CA GLY A 232 -5.46 16.38 -14.42
C GLY A 232 -5.41 17.92 -14.47
N LEU A 233 -6.54 18.58 -14.77
CA LEU A 233 -6.66 20.05 -14.73
C LEU A 233 -6.57 20.60 -13.31
N LEU A 234 -7.17 19.92 -12.33
CA LEU A 234 -7.04 20.30 -10.92
C LEU A 234 -5.59 20.20 -10.46
N GLN A 235 -4.91 19.10 -10.77
CA GLN A 235 -3.47 18.94 -10.49
C GLN A 235 -2.65 20.03 -11.19
N ARG A 236 -2.95 20.35 -12.46
CA ARG A 236 -2.29 21.44 -13.20
C ARG A 236 -2.43 22.77 -12.48
N ALA A 237 -3.64 23.12 -12.05
CA ALA A 237 -3.90 24.36 -11.32
C ALA A 237 -3.10 24.42 -10.02
N GLN A 238 -3.00 23.31 -9.27
CA GLN A 238 -2.19 23.26 -8.03
C GLN A 238 -0.71 23.51 -8.32
N ILE A 239 -0.17 22.89 -9.38
CA ILE A 239 1.22 23.10 -9.82
C ILE A 239 1.44 24.56 -10.24
N LEU A 240 0.53 25.14 -11.02
CA LEU A 240 0.62 26.53 -11.50
C LEU A 240 0.52 27.55 -10.36
N LEU A 241 -0.31 27.29 -9.34
CA LEU A 241 -0.38 28.13 -8.14
C LEU A 241 0.97 28.13 -7.39
N ARG A 242 1.59 26.95 -7.21
CA ARG A 242 2.92 26.84 -6.59
C ARG A 242 4.03 27.54 -7.38
N LEU A 243 3.92 27.56 -8.71
CA LEU A 243 4.82 28.31 -9.58
C LEU A 243 4.52 29.83 -9.59
N GLY A 244 3.48 30.28 -8.89
CA GLY A 244 3.05 31.67 -8.90
C GLY A 244 2.46 32.16 -10.24
N ARG A 245 2.11 31.23 -11.14
CA ARG A 245 1.51 31.48 -12.47
C ARG A 245 -0.01 31.60 -12.34
N LEU A 246 -0.45 32.68 -11.69
CA LEU A 246 -1.83 32.87 -11.23
C LEU A 246 -2.85 32.92 -12.38
N SER A 247 -2.52 33.58 -13.49
CA SER A 247 -3.38 33.63 -14.69
C SER A 247 -3.66 32.24 -15.25
N ASP A 248 -2.62 31.44 -15.42
CA ASP A 248 -2.72 30.10 -16.00
C ASP A 248 -3.44 29.15 -15.05
N CYS A 249 -3.23 29.31 -13.74
CA CYS A 249 -3.97 28.60 -12.71
C CYS A 249 -5.48 28.86 -12.85
N ARG A 250 -5.87 30.13 -13.01
CA ARG A 250 -7.28 30.52 -13.23
C ARG A 250 -7.86 29.85 -14.48
N THR A 251 -7.16 29.95 -15.61
CA THR A 251 -7.61 29.33 -16.87
C THR A 251 -7.75 27.82 -16.76
N ALA A 252 -6.88 27.14 -16.01
CA ALA A 252 -7.02 25.71 -15.75
C ALA A 252 -8.28 25.40 -14.91
N LEU A 253 -8.58 26.21 -13.90
CA LEU A 253 -9.74 26.07 -13.01
C LEU A 253 -11.08 26.36 -13.70
N GLU A 254 -11.12 27.27 -14.66
CA GLU A 254 -12.32 27.60 -15.45
C GLU A 254 -12.77 26.43 -16.34
N ARG A 255 -11.85 25.51 -16.67
CA ARG A 255 -12.13 24.33 -17.48
C ARG A 255 -12.73 23.16 -16.70
N ILE A 256 -12.92 23.29 -15.39
CA ILE A 256 -13.52 22.26 -14.54
C ILE A 256 -15.01 22.62 -14.34
N PRO A 257 -15.95 21.83 -14.88
CA PRO A 257 -17.38 22.11 -14.79
C PRO A 257 -17.93 21.81 -13.39
N GLU A 258 -19.07 22.44 -13.06
CA GLU A 258 -19.69 22.33 -11.73
C GLU A 258 -20.13 20.90 -11.37
N GLN A 259 -20.49 20.11 -12.38
CA GLN A 259 -20.94 18.72 -12.22
C GLN A 259 -19.77 17.74 -12.05
N SER A 260 -18.51 18.21 -12.12
CA SER A 260 -17.35 17.35 -11.94
C SER A 260 -17.20 16.92 -10.48
N SER A 261 -16.79 15.66 -10.26
CA SER A 261 -16.31 15.19 -8.96
C SER A 261 -15.15 16.00 -8.39
N SER A 262 -14.40 16.72 -9.24
CA SER A 262 -13.30 17.60 -8.84
C SER A 262 -13.72 19.03 -8.52
N TYR A 263 -15.01 19.38 -8.62
CA TYR A 263 -15.45 20.78 -8.53
C TYR A 263 -15.26 21.38 -7.14
N ALA A 264 -15.57 20.63 -6.07
CA ALA A 264 -15.39 21.12 -4.70
C ALA A 264 -13.91 21.44 -4.40
N ASP A 265 -12.97 20.58 -4.77
CA ASP A 265 -11.53 20.86 -4.67
C ASP A 265 -11.09 22.02 -5.59
N ALA A 266 -11.70 22.16 -6.76
CA ALA A 266 -11.44 23.29 -7.65
C ALA A 266 -11.87 24.62 -7.00
N LEU A 267 -12.99 24.66 -6.28
CA LEU A 267 -13.43 25.82 -5.51
C LEU A 267 -12.46 26.17 -4.38
N VAL A 268 -11.96 25.17 -3.63
CA VAL A 268 -10.91 25.39 -2.63
C VAL A 268 -9.70 26.09 -3.25
N LEU A 269 -9.25 25.58 -4.40
CA LEU A 269 -8.08 26.11 -5.09
C LEU A 269 -8.33 27.50 -5.70
N ARG A 270 -9.57 27.80 -6.15
CA ARG A 270 -9.98 29.16 -6.54
C ARG A 270 -9.90 30.11 -5.34
N GLY A 271 -10.33 29.69 -4.15
CA GLY A 271 -10.16 30.45 -2.91
C GLY A 271 -8.70 30.74 -2.58
N GLN A 272 -7.83 29.74 -2.70
CA GLN A 272 -6.37 29.91 -2.50
C GLN A 272 -5.74 30.84 -3.54
N LEU A 273 -6.17 30.76 -4.80
CA LEU A 273 -5.75 31.68 -5.86
C LEU A 273 -6.13 33.13 -5.52
N LEU A 274 -7.37 33.37 -5.09
CA LEU A 274 -7.84 34.70 -4.69
C LEU A 274 -7.09 35.26 -3.48
N LEU A 275 -6.82 34.42 -2.47
CA LEU A 275 -5.98 34.74 -1.32
C LEU A 275 -4.58 35.20 -1.75
N GLU A 276 -3.94 34.47 -2.66
CA GLU A 276 -2.60 34.81 -3.17
C GLU A 276 -2.61 36.10 -4.02
N GLU A 277 -3.63 36.31 -4.84
CA GLU A 277 -3.80 37.55 -5.59
C GLU A 277 -4.00 38.76 -4.67
N ALA A 278 -4.78 38.61 -3.61
CA ALA A 278 -4.98 39.65 -2.60
C ALA A 278 -3.68 39.97 -1.84
N ARG A 279 -2.90 38.95 -1.47
CA ARG A 279 -1.56 39.12 -0.87
C ARG A 279 -0.63 39.92 -1.76
N ARG A 280 -0.57 39.61 -3.06
CA ARG A 280 0.24 40.35 -4.03
C ARG A 280 -0.16 41.81 -4.16
N LEU A 281 -1.46 42.12 -4.05
CA LEU A 281 -1.92 43.52 -4.04
C LEU A 281 -1.47 44.25 -2.78
N LYS A 282 -1.56 43.61 -1.60
CA LYS A 282 -1.10 44.18 -0.31
C LYS A 282 0.42 44.40 -0.26
N THR A 283 1.21 43.51 -0.86
CA THR A 283 2.68 43.54 -0.78
C THR A 283 3.34 44.36 -1.90
N LYS A 284 2.56 45.01 -2.77
CA LYS A 284 3.10 45.99 -3.73
C LYS A 284 3.89 47.07 -3.00
N LYS A 285 4.96 47.56 -3.63
CA LYS A 285 5.67 48.76 -3.17
C LYS A 285 4.72 49.95 -3.34
N ASP A 286 4.38 50.60 -2.22
CA ASP A 286 3.42 51.71 -2.13
C ASP A 286 1.99 51.34 -2.60
N PRO A 287 1.27 50.47 -1.87
CA PRO A 287 -0.07 50.03 -2.27
C PRO A 287 -1.04 51.20 -2.22
N SER A 288 -1.71 51.48 -3.34
CA SER A 288 -2.72 52.52 -3.41
C SER A 288 -3.98 52.14 -2.61
N THR A 289 -4.82 53.11 -2.27
CA THR A 289 -6.15 52.83 -1.69
C THR A 289 -6.98 51.90 -2.58
N GLN A 290 -6.82 52.01 -3.91
CA GLN A 290 -7.48 51.12 -4.86
C GLN A 290 -6.94 49.68 -4.77
N ASP A 291 -5.63 49.49 -4.59
CA ASP A 291 -5.04 48.16 -4.38
C ASP A 291 -5.54 47.53 -3.08
N GLN A 292 -5.68 48.31 -2.00
CA GLN A 292 -6.23 47.85 -0.73
C GLN A 292 -7.69 47.42 -0.87
N GLN A 293 -8.52 48.21 -1.55
CA GLN A 293 -9.91 47.86 -1.84
C GLN A 293 -10.03 46.61 -2.71
N ALA A 294 -9.17 46.47 -3.72
CA ALA A 294 -9.13 45.30 -4.58
C ALA A 294 -8.69 44.04 -3.81
N ALA A 295 -7.72 44.16 -2.89
CA ALA A 295 -7.32 43.06 -2.02
C ALA A 295 -8.48 42.63 -1.11
N GLN A 296 -9.18 43.59 -0.49
CA GLN A 296 -10.34 43.31 0.37
C GLN A 296 -11.48 42.62 -0.38
N ALA A 297 -11.76 43.06 -1.62
CA ALA A 297 -12.74 42.43 -2.49
C ALA A 297 -12.36 40.98 -2.79
N LYS A 298 -11.07 40.70 -3.06
CA LYS A 298 -10.57 39.35 -3.32
C LYS A 298 -10.65 38.43 -2.11
N PHE A 299 -10.35 38.92 -0.90
CA PHE A 299 -10.57 38.11 0.31
C PHE A 299 -12.05 37.77 0.51
N SER A 300 -12.93 38.74 0.28
CA SER A 300 -14.37 38.53 0.39
C SER A 300 -14.89 37.51 -0.63
N GLU A 301 -14.42 37.59 -1.87
CA GLU A 301 -14.68 36.62 -2.93
C GLU A 301 -14.14 35.23 -2.58
N ALA A 302 -12.94 35.15 -1.99
CA ALA A 302 -12.34 33.91 -1.53
C ALA A 302 -13.23 33.25 -0.46
N LEU A 303 -13.67 34.00 0.55
CA LEU A 303 -14.56 33.49 1.60
C LEU A 303 -15.91 32.99 1.06
N GLN A 304 -16.48 33.66 0.06
CA GLN A 304 -17.69 33.16 -0.60
C GLN A 304 -17.42 31.86 -1.36
N THR A 305 -16.32 31.81 -2.12
CA THR A 305 -15.92 30.64 -2.90
C THR A 305 -15.64 29.43 -2.01
N LEU A 306 -14.98 29.63 -0.86
CA LEU A 306 -14.67 28.58 0.11
C LEU A 306 -15.95 28.02 0.77
N ARG A 307 -16.91 28.89 1.11
CA ARG A 307 -18.24 28.43 1.57
C ARG A 307 -18.97 27.59 0.52
N SER A 308 -18.86 27.98 -0.76
CA SER A 308 -19.39 27.15 -1.85
C SER A 308 -18.67 25.80 -1.94
N ALA A 309 -17.36 25.76 -1.72
CA ALA A 309 -16.59 24.51 -1.69
C ALA A 309 -17.09 23.55 -0.60
N GLU A 310 -17.32 24.06 0.62
CA GLU A 310 -17.89 23.29 1.73
C GLU A 310 -19.27 22.73 1.41
N ALA A 311 -20.13 23.52 0.74
CA ALA A 311 -21.48 23.10 0.37
C ALA A 311 -21.52 22.03 -0.75
N HIS A 312 -20.47 21.93 -1.58
CA HIS A 312 -20.37 20.96 -2.67
C HIS A 312 -19.59 19.70 -2.31
N ASP A 313 -19.03 19.61 -1.10
CA ASP A 313 -18.36 18.38 -0.64
C ASP A 313 -19.39 17.34 -0.22
N THR A 314 -19.54 16.29 -1.01
CA THR A 314 -20.68 15.38 -0.88
C THR A 314 -20.46 14.24 0.11
N LEU A 315 -19.21 13.78 0.35
CA LEU A 315 -18.98 12.57 1.17
C LEU A 315 -17.60 12.43 1.85
N SER A 316 -16.55 13.11 1.38
CA SER A 316 -15.17 12.86 1.87
C SER A 316 -14.68 13.86 2.93
N ALA A 317 -15.41 14.97 3.09
CA ALA A 317 -15.02 16.15 3.86
C ALA A 317 -13.61 16.66 3.53
N GLN A 318 -13.06 16.32 2.36
CA GLN A 318 -11.72 16.71 1.92
C GLN A 318 -11.66 18.14 1.43
N ALA A 319 -12.65 18.57 0.65
CA ALA A 319 -12.74 19.96 0.23
C ALA A 319 -13.11 20.83 1.44
N THR A 320 -14.04 20.35 2.30
CA THR A 320 -14.47 21.09 3.50
C THR A 320 -13.32 21.41 4.45
N ARG A 321 -12.50 20.41 4.84
CA ARG A 321 -11.39 20.67 5.78
C ARG A 321 -10.34 21.64 5.22
N LYS A 322 -10.03 21.54 3.92
CA LYS A 322 -9.12 22.49 3.25
C LYS A 322 -9.75 23.88 3.16
N ALA A 323 -11.02 23.97 2.81
CA ALA A 323 -11.75 25.23 2.72
C ALA A 323 -11.75 25.95 4.06
N MET A 324 -12.02 25.22 5.14
CA MET A 324 -12.03 25.75 6.49
C MET A 324 -10.67 26.31 6.94
N TYR A 325 -9.58 25.60 6.65
CA TYR A 325 -8.23 26.10 6.93
C TYR A 325 -7.92 27.37 6.13
N VAL A 326 -8.21 27.38 4.83
CA VAL A 326 -7.97 28.54 3.95
C VAL A 326 -8.86 29.73 4.36
N THR A 327 -10.08 29.48 4.84
CA THR A 327 -10.95 30.52 5.42
C THR A 327 -10.28 31.21 6.60
N GLY A 328 -9.65 30.45 7.51
CA GLY A 328 -8.87 31.01 8.61
C GLY A 328 -7.71 31.90 8.12
N LEU A 329 -6.98 31.46 7.09
CA LEU A 329 -5.92 32.27 6.48
C LEU A 329 -6.46 33.57 5.86
N CYS A 330 -7.60 33.53 5.18
CA CYS A 330 -8.24 34.74 4.63
C CYS A 330 -8.62 35.72 5.75
N LEU A 331 -9.23 35.25 6.83
CA LEU A 331 -9.60 36.09 7.98
C LEU A 331 -8.37 36.73 8.64
N LEU A 332 -7.30 35.96 8.81
CA LEU A 332 -6.04 36.46 9.34
C LEU A 332 -5.44 37.55 8.45
N GLU A 333 -5.44 37.34 7.13
CA GLU A 333 -4.96 38.33 6.16
C GLU A 333 -5.82 39.61 6.10
N MET A 334 -7.09 39.52 6.45
CA MET A 334 -7.98 40.67 6.61
C MET A 334 -7.76 41.41 7.93
N GLY A 335 -6.96 40.88 8.85
CA GLY A 335 -6.70 41.44 10.18
C GLY A 335 -7.74 41.07 11.24
N ASP A 336 -8.66 40.15 10.93
CA ASP A 336 -9.66 39.63 11.88
C ASP A 336 -9.08 38.42 12.63
N THR A 337 -8.13 38.70 13.53
CA THR A 337 -7.39 37.68 14.28
C THR A 337 -8.29 36.84 15.18
N GLU A 338 -9.36 37.43 15.73
CA GLU A 338 -10.32 36.72 16.57
C GLU A 338 -11.12 35.69 15.74
N ALA A 339 -11.69 36.12 14.60
CA ALA A 339 -12.40 35.19 13.73
C ALA A 339 -11.48 34.12 13.15
N ALA A 340 -10.24 34.48 12.79
CA ALA A 340 -9.24 33.53 12.32
C ALA A 340 -8.92 32.45 13.38
N THR A 341 -8.67 32.87 14.63
CA THR A 341 -8.40 31.97 15.75
C THR A 341 -9.55 30.99 15.98
N ASN A 342 -10.79 31.51 16.03
CA ASN A 342 -11.99 30.68 16.19
C ASN A 342 -12.15 29.68 15.04
N GLN A 343 -11.84 30.10 13.81
CA GLN A 343 -11.89 29.23 12.65
C GLN A 343 -10.82 28.13 12.68
N PHE A 344 -9.60 28.43 13.12
CA PHE A 344 -8.54 27.43 13.29
C PHE A 344 -8.88 26.41 14.39
N ILE A 345 -9.38 26.87 15.55
CA ILE A 345 -9.87 26.00 16.62
C ILE A 345 -10.93 25.04 16.09
N ARG A 346 -11.91 25.56 15.35
CA ARG A 346 -12.98 24.74 14.77
C ARG A 346 -12.43 23.72 13.76
N THR A 347 -11.46 24.12 12.94
CA THR A 347 -10.83 23.24 11.93
C THR A 347 -10.08 22.09 12.63
N HIS A 348 -9.27 22.40 13.64
CA HIS A 348 -8.57 21.40 14.44
C HIS A 348 -9.53 20.45 15.16
N ALA A 349 -10.56 20.99 15.82
CA ALA A 349 -11.52 20.20 16.58
C ALA A 349 -12.29 19.19 15.70
N LEU A 350 -12.69 19.60 14.49
CA LEU A 350 -13.44 18.73 13.58
C LEU A 350 -12.56 17.76 12.79
N TYR A 351 -11.31 18.11 12.51
CA TYR A 351 -10.40 17.36 11.64
C TYR A 351 -9.06 17.06 12.29
N SER A 352 -9.09 16.71 13.58
CA SER A 352 -7.90 16.27 14.31
C SER A 352 -7.23 15.08 13.61
N GLY A 353 -5.90 15.13 13.50
CA GLY A 353 -5.12 14.11 12.81
C GLY A 353 -5.08 14.23 11.28
N THR A 354 -5.73 15.22 10.67
CA THR A 354 -5.49 15.56 9.25
C THR A 354 -4.41 16.65 9.13
N PRO A 355 -3.75 16.78 7.95
CA PRO A 355 -2.80 17.87 7.72
C PRO A 355 -3.39 19.26 7.96
N GLU A 356 -4.66 19.48 7.58
CA GLU A 356 -5.35 20.76 7.78
C GLU A 356 -5.63 21.05 9.25
N GLY A 357 -6.02 20.04 10.04
CA GLY A 357 -6.22 20.19 11.48
C GLY A 357 -4.91 20.43 12.25
N LEU A 358 -3.81 19.80 11.81
CA LEU A 358 -2.47 20.05 12.36
C LEU A 358 -1.96 21.44 11.96
N ALA A 359 -2.15 21.86 10.72
CA ALA A 359 -1.77 23.20 10.27
C ALA A 359 -2.55 24.29 11.02
N ALA A 360 -3.86 24.09 11.24
CA ALA A 360 -4.69 25.00 12.02
C ALA A 360 -4.21 25.15 13.47
N ASP A 361 -3.81 24.05 14.12
CA ASP A 361 -3.24 24.06 15.48
C ASP A 361 -1.93 24.84 15.54
N LEU A 362 -1.06 24.68 14.53
CA LEU A 362 0.19 25.45 14.43
C LEU A 362 -0.07 26.95 14.27
N GLU A 363 -1.02 27.34 13.42
CA GLU A 363 -1.41 28.76 13.27
C GLU A 363 -2.00 29.31 14.58
N GLN A 364 -2.83 28.53 15.28
CA GLN A 364 -3.37 28.92 16.59
C GLN A 364 -2.26 29.15 17.62
N ALA A 365 -1.29 28.23 17.71
CA ALA A 365 -0.17 28.35 18.62
C ALA A 365 0.66 29.61 18.35
N GLU A 366 0.88 29.94 17.07
CA GLU A 366 1.59 31.16 16.68
C GLU A 366 0.81 32.43 17.07
N LEU A 367 -0.51 32.46 16.89
CA LEU A 367 -1.35 33.58 17.31
C LEU A 367 -1.33 33.79 18.83
N LEU A 368 -1.43 32.71 19.61
CA LEU A 368 -1.31 32.77 21.09
C LEU A 368 0.08 33.26 21.52
N ARG A 369 1.13 32.81 20.84
CA ARG A 369 2.50 33.26 21.09
C ARG A 369 2.64 34.76 20.85
N LEU A 370 2.09 35.27 19.75
CA LEU A 370 2.10 36.70 19.40
C LEU A 370 1.25 37.54 20.36
N ALA A 371 0.15 36.99 20.90
CA ALA A 371 -0.68 37.65 21.91
C ALA A 371 -0.06 37.67 23.30
N GLY A 372 0.88 36.75 23.58
CA GLY A 372 1.48 36.59 24.92
C GLY A 372 0.72 35.62 25.84
N ASP A 373 -0.31 34.95 25.33
CA ASP A 373 -1.24 34.10 26.09
C ASP A 373 -0.82 32.61 26.11
N HIS A 374 0.49 32.33 26.23
CA HIS A 374 1.09 30.99 26.14
C HIS A 374 1.76 30.50 27.43
N LEU A 375 1.61 31.26 28.52
CA LEU A 375 2.05 30.96 29.89
C LEU A 375 0.84 30.94 30.81
#